data_AF-Q55BZ1-F1
#
_entry.id   AF-Q55BZ1-F1
#
_cell.length_a   1.000
_cell.length_b   1.000
_cell.length_c   1.000
_cell.angle_alpha   90.00
_cell.angle_beta   90.00
_cell.angle_gamma   90.00
#
_symmetry.space_group_name_H-M   'P 1'
#
loop_
_entity.id
_entity.type
_entity.pdbx_description
1 polymer ?
#
loop_
_entity_poly.entity_id
_entity_poly.type
_entity_poly.pdbx_seq_one_letter_code
_entity_poly.pdbx_strand_id
1 'polypeptide(L)'
;MGIPSKVIVIFFLILTAILSILTLIFSFTQVTDSTNGVYLTGGCDTGAVPYRAISKVDGKEIAYFQCGWSLTRSFVRILLQFLIVIAIILLFVLFAKKKKAQFLILLVILLLLGVAGFYSFGGDASSLRNSYNYCDNDSTLSIVGKECQFGRYYGTLAFNILTTFSVCFISIFTLIKRNKLFDNHDHHKHEQFDKEPKPTPNSSTPLSTKGNEAFSSI
;
A
#
# COMPACT_ATOMS: atom_id res chain seq x y z
N MET A 1 -6.99 8.80 24.36
CA MET A 1 -6.41 9.59 23.25
C MET A 1 -6.55 8.79 21.97
N GLY A 2 -7.36 9.23 20.99
CA GLY A 2 -7.49 8.50 19.72
C GLY A 2 -6.33 8.84 18.78
N ILE A 3 -5.80 7.84 18.06
CA ILE A 3 -4.76 8.09 17.04
C ILE A 3 -5.39 8.91 15.90
N PRO A 4 -4.77 10.03 15.47
CA PRO A 4 -5.31 10.83 14.38
C PRO A 4 -5.37 10.02 13.09
N SER A 5 -6.51 10.08 12.38
CA SER A 5 -6.75 9.25 11.18
C SER A 5 -5.68 9.44 10.09
N LYS A 6 -5.05 10.62 10.03
CA LYS A 6 -3.92 10.91 9.12
C LYS A 6 -2.73 9.99 9.37
N VAL A 7 -2.36 9.76 10.64
CA VAL A 7 -1.23 8.88 11.02
C VAL A 7 -1.54 7.43 10.66
N ILE A 8 -2.78 6.99 10.90
CA ILE A 8 -3.23 5.66 10.51
C ILE A 8 -3.09 5.45 9.00
N VAL A 9 -3.58 6.39 8.19
CA VAL A 9 -3.50 6.28 6.72
C VAL A 9 -2.06 6.25 6.24
N ILE A 10 -1.19 7.14 6.74
CA ILE A 10 0.22 7.17 6.37
C ILE A 10 0.91 5.86 6.74
N PHE A 11 0.68 5.35 7.96
CA PHE A 11 1.26 4.09 8.41
C PHE A 11 0.86 2.92 7.50
N PHE A 12 -0.42 2.78 7.19
CA PHE A 12 -0.90 1.70 6.31
C PHE A 12 -0.43 1.86 4.86
N LEU A 13 -0.29 3.08 4.35
CA LEU A 13 0.29 3.32 3.02
C LEU A 13 1.77 2.88 2.97
N ILE A 14 2.57 3.22 3.99
CA ILE A 14 3.96 2.78 4.10
C ILE A 14 4.03 1.26 4.22
N LEU A 15 3.24 0.65 5.10
CA LEU A 15 3.19 -0.80 5.27
C LEU A 15 2.83 -1.51 3.96
N THR A 16 1.82 -1.00 3.24
CA THR A 16 1.40 -1.55 1.95
C THR A 16 2.50 -1.42 0.90
N ALA A 17 3.23 -0.31 0.88
CA ALA A 17 4.38 -0.13 -0.01
C ALA A 17 5.48 -1.15 0.29
N ILE A 18 5.81 -1.38 1.57
CA ILE A 18 6.80 -2.38 1.98
C ILE A 18 6.37 -3.78 1.55
N LEU A 19 5.12 -4.17 1.83
CA LEU A 19 4.59 -5.48 1.43
C LEU A 19 4.60 -5.67 -0.09
N SER A 20 4.27 -4.62 -0.85
CA SER A 20 4.29 -4.64 -2.31
C SER A 20 5.72 -4.80 -2.86
N ILE A 21 6.69 -4.09 -2.30
CA ILE A 21 8.12 -4.22 -2.64
C ILE A 21 8.63 -5.63 -2.30
N LEU A 22 8.32 -6.16 -1.12
CA LEU A 22 8.69 -7.53 -0.76
C LEU A 22 8.09 -8.54 -1.73
N THR A 23 6.81 -8.41 -2.05
CA THR A 23 6.13 -9.28 -3.03
C THR A 23 6.81 -9.21 -4.39
N LEU A 24 7.23 -8.02 -4.84
CA LEU A 24 7.93 -7.81 -6.09
C LEU A 24 9.32 -8.48 -6.09
N ILE A 25 10.11 -8.34 -5.02
CA ILE A 25 11.40 -9.04 -4.86
C ILE A 25 11.22 -10.56 -4.89
N PHE A 26 10.24 -11.08 -4.15
CA PHE A 26 9.93 -12.52 -4.16
C PHE A 26 9.43 -12.99 -5.52
N SER A 27 8.73 -12.15 -6.26
CA SER A 27 8.25 -12.49 -7.60
C SER A 27 9.41 -12.63 -8.58
N PHE A 28 10.37 -11.69 -8.56
CA PHE A 28 11.56 -11.76 -9.43
C PHE A 28 12.47 -12.95 -9.12
N THR A 29 12.65 -13.28 -7.83
CA THR A 29 13.53 -14.39 -7.42
C THR A 29 12.95 -15.78 -7.72
N GLN A 30 11.66 -15.89 -8.06
CA GLN A 30 10.96 -17.16 -8.29
C GLN A 30 10.56 -17.41 -9.75
N VAL A 31 11.04 -16.59 -10.70
CA VAL A 31 10.76 -16.76 -12.14
C VAL A 31 11.65 -17.83 -12.78
N THR A 32 12.80 -18.16 -12.18
CA THR A 32 13.80 -19.01 -12.81
C THR A 32 13.63 -20.48 -12.46
N ASP A 33 13.52 -21.31 -13.51
CA ASP A 33 13.71 -22.75 -13.42
C ASP A 33 15.18 -23.06 -13.11
N SER A 34 15.42 -24.06 -12.27
CA SER A 34 16.79 -24.45 -11.88
C SER A 34 16.85 -25.93 -11.57
N THR A 35 17.94 -26.59 -11.96
CA THR A 35 18.21 -27.99 -11.64
C THR A 35 19.65 -28.18 -11.20
N ASN A 36 19.88 -29.13 -10.30
CA ASN A 36 21.21 -29.64 -10.00
C ASN A 36 21.18 -31.18 -10.09
N GLY A 37 21.88 -31.72 -11.08
CA GLY A 37 22.15 -33.16 -11.21
C GLY A 37 21.01 -34.05 -11.72
N VAL A 38 19.82 -33.51 -12.03
CA VAL A 38 18.67 -34.32 -12.50
C VAL A 38 17.99 -33.69 -13.72
N TYR A 39 17.81 -34.48 -14.77
CA TYR A 39 16.87 -34.19 -15.86
C TYR A 39 15.58 -34.99 -15.63
N LEU A 40 14.48 -34.31 -15.34
CA LEU A 40 13.16 -34.93 -15.28
C LEU A 40 12.52 -34.91 -16.67
N THR A 41 12.01 -36.07 -17.12
CA THR A 41 11.28 -36.24 -18.39
C THR A 41 9.93 -35.50 -18.43
N GLY A 42 9.42 -35.02 -17.29
CA GLY A 42 8.18 -34.23 -17.20
C GLY A 42 8.36 -32.71 -17.24
N GLY A 43 9.58 -32.20 -17.04
CA GLY A 43 9.89 -30.76 -17.16
C GLY A 43 8.99 -29.79 -16.35
N CYS A 44 9.07 -28.51 -16.70
CA CYS A 44 8.19 -27.44 -16.20
C CYS A 44 6.98 -27.18 -17.12
N ASP A 45 6.83 -27.97 -18.19
CA ASP A 45 5.82 -27.79 -19.24
C ASP A 45 4.48 -28.49 -18.95
N THR A 46 4.37 -29.25 -17.85
CA THR A 46 3.16 -30.01 -17.47
C THR A 46 2.00 -29.13 -16.99
N GLY A 47 2.18 -27.81 -16.95
CA GLY A 47 1.18 -26.85 -16.42
C GLY A 47 1.04 -26.87 -14.89
N ALA A 48 1.65 -27.85 -14.21
CA ALA A 48 1.65 -27.99 -12.76
C ALA A 48 2.85 -27.26 -12.13
N VAL A 49 2.91 -25.93 -12.33
CA VAL A 49 3.94 -25.05 -11.74
C VAL A 49 3.31 -24.05 -10.76
N PRO A 50 3.99 -23.67 -9.66
CA PRO A 50 5.40 -23.93 -9.34
C PRO A 50 5.63 -25.08 -8.34
N TYR A 51 6.80 -25.72 -8.40
CA TYR A 51 7.24 -26.72 -7.40
C TYR A 51 8.77 -26.79 -7.29
N ARG A 52 9.27 -27.36 -6.18
CA ARG A 52 10.67 -27.75 -6.02
C ARG A 52 10.71 -29.17 -5.47
N ALA A 53 11.18 -30.11 -6.27
CA ALA A 53 11.45 -31.48 -5.84
C ALA A 53 12.92 -31.61 -5.47
N ILE A 54 13.21 -32.18 -4.31
CA ILE A 54 14.59 -32.49 -3.89
C ILE A 54 14.73 -33.99 -3.65
N SER A 55 15.89 -34.54 -4.01
CA SER A 55 16.29 -35.89 -3.64
C SER A 55 17.27 -35.81 -2.47
N LYS A 56 16.98 -36.56 -1.41
CA LYS A 56 17.86 -36.67 -0.24
C LYS A 56 18.38 -38.10 -0.10
N VAL A 57 19.69 -38.23 0.10
CA VAL A 57 20.35 -39.48 0.53
C VAL A 57 21.05 -39.18 1.86
N ASP A 58 20.80 -39.99 2.88
CA ASP A 58 21.33 -39.80 4.24
C ASP A 58 21.12 -38.37 4.81
N GLY A 59 19.98 -37.76 4.48
CA GLY A 59 19.60 -36.41 4.93
C GLY A 59 20.27 -35.25 4.18
N LYS A 60 21.17 -35.51 3.23
CA LYS A 60 21.82 -34.47 2.41
C LYS A 60 21.11 -34.32 1.05
N GLU A 61 20.90 -33.07 0.62
CA GLU A 61 20.38 -32.76 -0.71
C GLU A 61 21.42 -33.15 -1.76
N ILE A 62 21.12 -34.17 -2.57
CA ILE A 62 22.01 -34.62 -3.66
C ILE A 62 21.61 -34.01 -5.01
N ALA A 63 20.32 -33.72 -5.19
CA ALA A 63 19.79 -33.17 -6.40
C ALA A 63 18.50 -32.40 -6.13
N TYR A 64 18.24 -31.40 -6.96
CA TYR A 64 16.96 -30.72 -6.96
C TYR A 64 16.51 -30.37 -8.37
N PHE A 65 15.20 -30.26 -8.51
CA PHE A 65 14.53 -29.75 -9.69
C PHE A 65 13.51 -28.72 -9.24
N GLN A 66 13.64 -27.49 -9.74
CA GLN A 66 12.81 -26.36 -9.39
C GLN A 66 12.14 -25.82 -10.65
N CYS A 67 10.81 -25.80 -10.66
CA CYS A 67 10.01 -25.07 -11.62
C CYS A 67 9.48 -23.79 -10.99
N GLY A 68 9.85 -22.66 -11.58
CA GLY A 68 9.37 -21.35 -11.20
C GLY A 68 7.88 -21.18 -11.49
N TRP A 69 7.35 -20.02 -11.11
CA TRP A 69 6.01 -19.64 -11.52
C TRP A 69 5.94 -19.47 -13.05
N SER A 70 4.80 -19.82 -13.65
CA SER A 70 4.62 -19.57 -15.09
C SER A 70 4.87 -18.09 -15.41
N LEU A 71 5.57 -17.83 -16.52
CA LEU A 71 6.00 -16.49 -16.90
C LEU A 71 4.84 -15.49 -16.93
N THR A 72 3.70 -15.92 -17.49
CA THR A 72 2.47 -15.11 -17.56
C THR A 72 1.96 -14.69 -16.17
N ARG A 73 1.96 -15.59 -15.18
CA ARG A 73 1.47 -15.28 -13.84
C ARG A 73 2.45 -14.42 -13.06
N SER A 74 3.74 -14.72 -13.18
CA SER A 74 4.81 -13.88 -12.65
C SER A 74 4.69 -12.45 -13.19
N PHE A 75 4.48 -12.32 -14.50
CA PHE A 75 4.33 -11.01 -15.16
C PHE A 75 3.10 -10.25 -14.67
N VAL A 76 1.93 -10.90 -14.57
CA VAL A 76 0.71 -10.29 -14.02
C VAL A 76 0.95 -9.79 -12.59
N ARG A 77 1.59 -10.60 -11.75
CA ARG A 77 1.90 -10.23 -10.36
C ARG A 77 2.87 -9.05 -10.31
N ILE A 78 3.97 -9.11 -11.07
CA ILE A 78 4.98 -8.05 -11.14
C ILE A 78 4.33 -6.73 -11.61
N LEU A 79 3.57 -6.77 -12.71
CA LEU A 79 2.87 -5.61 -13.25
C LEU A 79 1.90 -5.00 -12.23
N LEU A 80 1.09 -5.85 -11.57
CA LEU A 80 0.16 -5.39 -10.55
C LEU A 80 0.88 -4.71 -9.38
N GLN A 81 1.98 -5.30 -8.89
CA GLN A 81 2.77 -4.71 -7.80
C GLN A 81 3.43 -3.40 -8.21
N PHE A 82 3.97 -3.30 -9.43
CA PHE A 82 4.49 -2.04 -9.96
C PHE A 82 3.42 -0.94 -10.00
N LEU A 83 2.21 -1.26 -10.48
CA LEU A 83 1.10 -0.31 -10.51
C LEU A 83 0.68 0.13 -9.10
N ILE A 84 0.65 -0.78 -8.14
CA ILE A 84 0.36 -0.47 -6.73
C ILE A 84 1.42 0.48 -6.14
N VAL A 85 2.71 0.20 -6.34
CA VAL A 85 3.79 1.06 -5.83
C VAL A 85 3.70 2.47 -6.43
N ILE A 86 3.50 2.58 -7.74
CA ILE A 86 3.35 3.87 -8.43
C ILE A 86 2.11 4.62 -7.88
N ALA A 87 0.98 3.92 -7.74
CA ALA A 87 -0.23 4.51 -7.19
C ALA A 87 -0.04 5.00 -5.74
N ILE A 88 0.68 4.25 -4.90
CA ILE A 88 0.98 4.68 -3.52
C ILE A 88 1.86 5.94 -3.50
N ILE A 89 2.91 5.99 -4.32
CA ILE A 89 3.78 7.17 -4.43
C ILE A 89 2.97 8.40 -4.88
N LEU A 90 2.13 8.24 -5.89
CA LEU A 90 1.25 9.30 -6.37
C LEU A 90 0.22 9.73 -5.30
N LEU A 91 -0.33 8.80 -4.51
CA LEU A 91 -1.21 9.11 -3.39
C LEU A 91 -0.49 9.96 -2.34
N PHE A 92 0.77 9.65 -2.00
CA PHE A 92 1.57 10.48 -1.09
C PHE A 92 1.74 11.91 -1.62
N VAL A 93 2.08 12.06 -2.90
CA VAL A 93 2.25 13.38 -3.53
C VAL A 93 0.93 14.17 -3.54
N LEU A 94 -0.19 13.53 -3.90
CA LEU A 94 -1.50 14.17 -3.95
C LEU A 94 -2.04 14.52 -2.56
N PHE A 95 -1.76 13.67 -1.57
CA PHE A 95 -2.07 13.93 -0.16
C PHE A 95 -1.31 15.16 0.34
N ALA A 96 0.00 15.24 0.07
CA ALA A 96 0.83 16.40 0.43
C ALA A 96 0.35 17.69 -0.26
N LYS A 97 -0.02 17.62 -1.54
CA LYS A 97 -0.56 18.75 -2.31
C LYS A 97 -2.04 19.08 -2.00
N LYS A 98 -2.68 18.35 -1.08
CA LYS A 98 -4.10 18.50 -0.70
C LYS A 98 -5.09 18.46 -1.89
N LYS A 99 -4.76 17.73 -2.97
CA LYS A 99 -5.60 17.64 -4.19
C LYS A 99 -6.71 16.59 -4.02
N LYS A 100 -7.79 16.95 -3.31
CA LYS A 100 -8.86 16.03 -2.88
C LYS A 100 -9.44 15.18 -4.03
N ALA A 101 -9.83 15.80 -5.14
CA ALA A 101 -10.49 15.09 -6.24
C ALA A 101 -9.59 14.03 -6.90
N GLN A 102 -8.35 14.41 -7.26
CA GLN A 102 -7.37 13.51 -7.86
C GLN A 102 -6.98 12.37 -6.90
N PHE A 103 -6.85 12.69 -5.61
CA PHE A 103 -6.59 11.69 -4.57
C PHE A 103 -7.71 10.64 -4.48
N LEU A 104 -8.98 11.06 -4.53
CA LEU A 104 -10.12 10.15 -4.51
C LEU A 104 -10.17 9.24 -5.75
N ILE A 105 -9.93 9.79 -6.95
CA ILE A 105 -9.88 8.99 -8.19
C ILE A 105 -8.80 7.91 -8.07
N LEU A 106 -7.61 8.28 -7.58
CA LEU A 106 -6.50 7.35 -7.43
C LEU A 106 -6.76 6.27 -6.38
N LEU A 107 -7.50 6.58 -5.30
CA LEU A 107 -7.95 5.58 -4.33
C LEU A 107 -8.92 4.57 -4.95
N VAL A 108 -9.81 5.00 -5.84
CA VAL A 108 -10.72 4.08 -6.55
C VAL A 108 -9.92 3.17 -7.47
N ILE A 109 -8.94 3.71 -8.21
CA ILE A 109 -8.01 2.90 -9.02
C ILE A 109 -7.24 1.91 -8.14
N LEU A 110 -6.74 2.36 -6.99
CA LEU A 110 -6.01 1.50 -6.05
C LEU A 110 -6.91 0.37 -5.50
N LEU A 111 -8.19 0.66 -5.23
CA LEU A 111 -9.17 -0.36 -4.85
C LEU A 111 -9.38 -1.40 -5.97
N LEU A 112 -9.49 -0.96 -7.23
CA LEU A 112 -9.60 -1.87 -8.37
C LEU A 112 -8.35 -2.75 -8.53
N LEU A 113 -7.16 -2.20 -8.31
CA LEU A 113 -5.91 -2.98 -8.28
C LEU A 113 -5.91 -4.00 -7.13
N GLY A 114 -6.44 -3.63 -5.96
CA GLY A 114 -6.65 -4.56 -4.86
C GLY A 114 -7.61 -5.71 -5.23
N VAL A 115 -8.73 -5.41 -5.88
CA VAL A 115 -9.66 -6.47 -6.36
C VAL A 115 -8.98 -7.37 -7.40
N ALA A 116 -8.22 -6.80 -8.33
CA ALA A 116 -7.41 -7.57 -9.29
C ALA A 116 -6.35 -8.44 -8.59
N GLY A 117 -5.82 -7.99 -7.45
CA GLY A 117 -4.92 -8.76 -6.58
C GLY A 117 -5.55 -10.04 -6.05
N PHE A 118 -6.83 -10.00 -5.64
CA PHE A 118 -7.55 -11.20 -5.23
C PHE A 118 -7.70 -12.21 -6.38
N TYR A 119 -7.97 -11.72 -7.59
CA TYR A 119 -8.03 -12.57 -8.78
C TYR A 119 -6.66 -13.23 -9.07
N SER A 120 -5.57 -12.44 -9.03
CA SER A 120 -4.21 -12.96 -9.18
C SER A 120 -3.87 -14.01 -8.13
N PHE A 121 -4.22 -13.77 -6.86
CA PHE A 121 -4.03 -14.70 -5.76
C PHE A 121 -4.82 -16.00 -5.97
N GLY A 122 -6.09 -15.91 -6.38
CA GLY A 122 -6.92 -17.09 -6.64
C GLY A 122 -6.32 -17.98 -7.72
N GLY A 123 -5.78 -17.35 -8.78
CA GLY A 123 -4.91 -18.02 -9.73
C GLY A 123 -3.77 -18.73 -9.02
N ASP A 124 -2.88 -17.97 -8.37
CA ASP A 124 -1.66 -18.48 -7.74
C ASP A 124 -1.91 -19.65 -6.78
N ALA A 125 -2.95 -19.56 -5.94
CA ALA A 125 -3.37 -20.61 -5.03
C ALA A 125 -3.79 -21.88 -5.78
N SER A 126 -4.55 -21.76 -6.87
CA SER A 126 -4.94 -22.89 -7.71
C SER A 126 -3.72 -23.57 -8.36
N SER A 127 -2.75 -22.79 -8.85
CA SER A 127 -1.50 -23.34 -9.40
C SER A 127 -0.70 -24.10 -8.36
N LEU A 128 -0.57 -23.53 -7.16
CA LEU A 128 0.16 -24.17 -6.08
C LEU A 128 -0.51 -25.48 -5.63
N ARG A 129 -1.84 -25.50 -5.57
CA ARG A 129 -2.61 -26.73 -5.29
C ARG A 129 -2.38 -27.81 -6.37
N ASN A 130 -2.42 -27.43 -7.65
CA ASN A 130 -2.16 -28.36 -8.75
C ASN A 130 -0.72 -28.89 -8.71
N SER A 131 0.24 -28.02 -8.38
CA SER A 131 1.65 -28.37 -8.25
C SER A 131 1.92 -29.29 -7.06
N TYR A 132 1.20 -29.09 -5.95
CA TYR A 132 1.20 -30.01 -4.81
C TYR A 132 0.72 -31.41 -5.24
N ASN A 133 -0.45 -31.50 -5.88
CA ASN A 133 -0.99 -32.77 -6.35
C ASN A 133 -0.05 -33.47 -7.34
N TYR A 134 0.56 -32.71 -8.26
CA TYR A 134 1.53 -33.24 -9.20
C TYR A 134 2.80 -33.74 -8.50
N CYS A 135 3.38 -32.95 -7.61
CA CYS A 135 4.64 -33.31 -6.97
C CYS A 135 4.49 -34.48 -5.99
N ASP A 136 3.45 -34.46 -5.16
CA ASP A 136 3.25 -35.40 -4.05
C ASP A 136 2.58 -36.70 -4.52
N ASN A 137 1.55 -36.61 -5.37
CA ASN A 137 0.73 -37.77 -5.73
C ASN A 137 1.07 -38.40 -7.10
N ASP A 138 1.77 -37.70 -8.00
CA ASP A 138 2.09 -38.23 -9.32
C ASP A 138 3.41 -39.04 -9.30
N SER A 139 3.35 -40.29 -9.73
CA SER A 139 4.52 -41.18 -9.85
C SER A 139 5.37 -40.88 -11.08
N THR A 140 4.94 -39.97 -11.97
CA THR A 140 5.70 -39.56 -13.16
C THR A 140 7.02 -38.86 -12.84
N LEU A 141 7.14 -38.23 -11.67
CA LEU A 141 8.39 -37.66 -11.18
C LEU A 141 9.32 -38.77 -10.67
N SER A 142 10.15 -39.33 -11.55
CA SER A 142 11.10 -40.42 -11.27
C SER A 142 12.32 -40.00 -10.43
N ILE A 143 12.11 -39.21 -9.36
CA ILE A 143 13.14 -38.90 -8.37
C ILE A 143 13.01 -39.87 -7.20
N VAL A 144 14.04 -40.70 -7.00
CA VAL A 144 14.13 -41.59 -5.82
C VAL A 144 14.22 -40.73 -4.55
N GLY A 145 13.39 -41.04 -3.54
CA GLY A 145 13.39 -40.32 -2.27
C GLY A 145 12.97 -38.85 -2.38
N LYS A 146 12.04 -38.53 -3.29
CA LYS A 146 11.58 -37.15 -3.53
C LYS A 146 10.91 -36.55 -2.29
N GLU A 147 11.28 -35.31 -1.98
CA GLU A 147 10.55 -34.43 -1.05
C GLU A 147 10.15 -33.16 -1.81
N CYS A 148 8.88 -32.78 -1.71
CA CYS A 148 8.35 -31.61 -2.39
C CYS A 148 8.33 -30.39 -1.45
N GLN A 149 9.12 -29.36 -1.78
CA GLN A 149 9.23 -28.14 -1.00
C GLN A 149 8.44 -26.99 -1.61
N PHE A 150 7.40 -26.55 -0.89
CA PHE A 150 6.54 -25.44 -1.32
C PHE A 150 6.70 -24.15 -0.49
N GLY A 151 7.56 -24.16 0.54
CA GLY A 151 7.68 -23.06 1.49
C GLY A 151 7.94 -21.68 0.86
N ARG A 152 8.81 -21.61 -0.16
CA ARG A 152 9.09 -20.35 -0.87
C ARG A 152 7.87 -19.81 -1.63
N TYR A 153 7.09 -20.71 -2.23
CA TYR A 153 5.88 -20.35 -2.97
C TYR A 153 4.74 -19.93 -2.04
N TYR A 154 4.61 -20.58 -0.88
CA TYR A 154 3.71 -20.15 0.19
C TYR A 154 4.06 -18.74 0.70
N GLY A 155 5.35 -18.42 0.84
CA GLY A 155 5.80 -17.07 1.21
C GLY A 155 5.29 -16.01 0.23
N THR A 156 5.49 -16.22 -1.07
CA THR A 156 5.00 -15.27 -2.10
C THR A 156 3.48 -15.15 -2.10
N LEU A 157 2.78 -16.28 -1.95
CA LEU A 157 1.33 -16.30 -1.85
C LEU A 157 0.84 -15.49 -0.64
N ALA A 158 1.49 -15.65 0.52
CA ALA A 158 1.20 -14.94 1.76
C ALA A 158 1.46 -13.43 1.63
N PHE A 159 2.60 -13.01 1.06
CA PHE A 159 2.88 -11.60 0.83
C PHE A 159 1.92 -10.98 -0.20
N ASN A 160 1.56 -11.70 -1.26
CA ASN A 160 0.62 -11.22 -2.27
C ASN A 160 -0.77 -10.99 -1.67
N ILE A 161 -1.29 -11.93 -0.86
CA ILE A 161 -2.60 -11.79 -0.22
C ILE A 161 -2.61 -10.71 0.86
N LEU A 162 -1.55 -10.61 1.68
CA LEU A 162 -1.42 -9.55 2.67
C LEU A 162 -1.35 -8.16 2.02
N THR A 163 -0.62 -8.03 0.91
CA THR A 163 -0.58 -6.78 0.12
C THR A 163 -1.97 -6.46 -0.41
N THR A 164 -2.64 -7.44 -1.01
CA THR A 164 -4.00 -7.31 -1.57
C THR A 164 -5.00 -6.83 -0.52
N PHE A 165 -5.04 -7.50 0.64
CA PHE A 165 -5.88 -7.09 1.77
C PHE A 165 -5.54 -5.68 2.25
N SER A 166 -4.25 -5.36 2.37
CA SER A 166 -3.81 -4.04 2.83
C SER A 166 -4.23 -2.93 1.86
N VAL A 167 -4.09 -3.16 0.55
CA VAL A 167 -4.52 -2.26 -0.54
C VAL A 167 -6.03 -2.00 -0.49
N CYS A 168 -6.84 -3.05 -0.36
CA CYS A 168 -8.29 -2.90 -0.26
C CYS A 168 -8.69 -2.18 1.04
N PHE A 169 -8.11 -2.61 2.16
CA PHE A 169 -8.38 -2.03 3.47
C PHE A 169 -8.04 -0.53 3.50
N ILE A 170 -6.84 -0.14 3.06
CA ILE A 170 -6.44 1.27 3.07
C ILE A 170 -7.31 2.10 2.14
N SER A 171 -7.67 1.58 0.97
CA SER A 171 -8.53 2.29 0.03
C SER A 171 -9.93 2.53 0.62
N ILE A 172 -10.57 1.49 1.15
CA ILE A 172 -11.90 1.57 1.78
C ILE A 172 -11.85 2.48 3.01
N PHE A 173 -10.89 2.28 3.91
CA PHE A 173 -10.75 3.07 5.13
C PHE A 173 -10.55 4.57 4.81
N THR A 174 -9.68 4.87 3.85
CA THR A 174 -9.39 6.24 3.42
C THR A 174 -10.62 6.89 2.77
N LEU A 175 -11.38 6.13 1.96
CA LEU A 175 -12.64 6.62 1.37
C LEU A 175 -13.69 6.93 2.43
N ILE A 176 -13.85 6.07 3.45
CA ILE A 176 -14.79 6.29 4.57
C ILE A 176 -14.38 7.51 5.40
N LYS A 177 -13.08 7.68 5.68
CA LYS A 177 -12.56 8.76 6.54
C LYS A 177 -12.14 10.02 5.77
N ARG A 178 -12.48 10.13 4.48
CA ARG A 178 -12.03 11.22 3.59
C ARG A 178 -12.24 12.63 4.16
N ASN A 179 -13.39 12.88 4.80
CA ASN A 179 -13.71 14.20 5.35
C ASN A 179 -12.72 14.60 6.44
N LYS A 180 -12.40 13.68 7.37
CA LYS A 180 -11.45 13.91 8.47
C LYS A 180 -10.00 14.03 8.00
N LEU A 181 -9.65 13.41 6.88
CA LEU A 181 -8.28 13.46 6.33
C LEU A 181 -7.96 14.83 5.74
N PHE A 182 -8.95 15.50 5.15
CA PHE A 182 -8.79 16.80 4.52
C PHE A 182 -9.46 17.94 5.30
N ASP A 183 -9.98 17.66 6.49
CA ASP A 183 -10.46 18.71 7.40
C ASP A 183 -9.24 19.51 7.88
N ASN A 184 -9.21 20.78 7.49
CA ASN A 184 -8.36 21.75 8.13
C ASN A 184 -9.16 22.24 9.34
N HIS A 185 -8.79 21.83 10.54
CA HIS A 185 -9.01 22.73 11.67
C HIS A 185 -8.06 23.91 11.44
N ASP A 186 -8.54 24.91 10.69
CA ASP A 186 -8.00 26.27 10.77
C ASP A 186 -8.38 26.82 12.15
N HIS A 187 -7.76 26.27 13.19
CA HIS A 187 -7.77 26.83 14.53
C HIS A 187 -6.36 27.32 14.84
N HIS A 188 -6.31 28.62 15.14
CA HIS A 188 -5.19 29.44 15.61
C HIS A 188 -4.31 30.01 14.48
N LYS A 189 -4.22 31.34 14.32
CA LYS A 189 -4.01 32.32 15.38
C LYS A 189 -4.80 33.62 15.18
N HIS A 190 -5.80 33.85 16.04
CA HIS A 190 -5.99 35.18 16.62
C HIS A 190 -4.84 35.38 17.63
N GLU A 191 -3.70 35.90 17.19
CA GLU A 191 -2.86 36.76 18.04
C GLU A 191 -3.51 38.14 17.91
N GLN A 192 -4.50 38.48 18.74
CA GLN A 192 -4.27 39.24 19.97
C GLN A 192 -3.13 40.27 19.82
N PHE A 193 -3.38 41.30 19.01
CA PHE A 193 -2.99 42.65 19.44
C PHE A 193 -4.10 43.18 20.35
N ASP A 194 -4.09 42.69 21.60
CA ASP A 194 -4.66 43.42 22.72
C ASP A 194 -3.64 44.50 23.13
N LYS A 195 -4.09 45.76 23.14
CA LYS A 195 -3.72 46.91 24.00
C LYS A 195 -4.15 48.19 23.26
N GLU A 196 -5.04 49.04 23.74
CA GLU A 196 -5.60 49.23 25.09
C GLU A 196 -6.88 50.08 24.99
N PRO A 197 -7.90 49.83 25.82
CA PRO A 197 -9.10 50.65 25.90
C PRO A 197 -8.96 51.73 26.98
N LYS A 198 -9.55 52.91 26.75
CA LYS A 198 -10.22 53.60 27.87
C LYS A 198 -11.33 54.56 27.42
N PRO A 199 -12.57 54.35 27.88
CA PRO A 199 -13.65 55.31 27.77
C PRO A 199 -13.66 56.23 29.01
N THR A 200 -14.18 57.44 28.86
CA THR A 200 -15.02 58.02 29.92
C THR A 200 -16.17 58.81 29.30
N PRO A 201 -17.41 58.50 29.71
CA PRO A 201 -18.62 59.19 29.29
C PRO A 201 -18.92 60.38 30.20
N ASN A 202 -19.78 61.27 29.71
CA ASN A 202 -20.51 62.32 30.41
C ASN A 202 -19.74 63.63 30.69
N SER A 203 -19.99 64.63 29.84
CA SER A 203 -20.38 65.94 30.36
C SER A 203 -21.33 66.63 29.37
N SER A 204 -22.62 66.41 29.61
CA SER A 204 -23.73 67.20 29.12
C SER A 204 -23.80 68.51 29.91
N THR A 205 -23.58 69.67 29.30
CA THR A 205 -24.23 70.97 29.64
C THR A 205 -23.74 72.08 28.69
N PRO A 206 -24.51 73.17 28.50
CA PRO A 206 -24.82 73.68 27.16
C PRO A 206 -24.22 75.05 26.84
N LEU A 207 -24.36 75.40 25.57
CA LEU A 207 -24.60 76.73 25.00
C LEU A 207 -24.74 77.90 26.01
N SER A 208 -23.82 78.86 25.93
CA SER A 208 -23.95 80.32 26.18
C SER A 208 -22.54 80.82 26.55
N THR A 209 -21.96 81.91 26.04
CA THR A 209 -22.52 83.19 25.63
C THR A 209 -21.53 83.87 24.69
N LYS A 210 -22.08 84.69 23.78
CA LYS A 210 -21.44 85.82 23.11
C LYS A 210 -20.48 86.61 24.02
N GLY A 211 -19.49 87.21 23.37
CA GLY A 211 -18.89 88.48 23.81
C GLY A 211 -17.42 88.36 24.20
N ASN A 212 -16.54 88.78 23.30
CA ASN A 212 -15.80 90.01 23.54
C ASN A 212 -15.15 90.48 22.24
N GLU A 213 -15.52 91.69 21.89
CA GLU A 213 -14.90 92.54 20.90
C GLU A 213 -13.42 92.68 21.23
N ALA A 214 -12.54 92.28 20.30
CA ALA A 214 -11.15 92.69 20.31
C ALA A 214 -11.11 94.12 19.76
N PHE A 215 -11.36 95.06 20.67
CA PHE A 215 -11.09 96.47 20.49
C PHE A 215 -9.61 96.74 20.82
N SER A 216 -9.02 97.59 19.99
CA SER A 216 -7.96 98.55 20.34
C SER A 216 -6.48 98.16 20.16
N SER A 217 -5.94 98.74 19.08
CA SER A 217 -4.75 99.61 19.05
C SER A 217 -3.37 99.03 19.39
N ILE A 218 -2.56 98.84 18.34
CA ILE A 218 -1.33 99.62 18.09
C ILE A 218 -1.31 99.97 16.59
#